data_AF-A0A1F4CHS7-F1
#
_entry.id   AF-A0A1F4CHS7-F1
#
_cell.length_a   1.000
_cell.length_b   1.000
_cell.length_c   1.000
_cell.angle_alpha   90.00
_cell.angle_beta   90.00
_cell.angle_gamma   90.00
#
_symmetry.space_group_name_H-M   'P 1'
#
loop_
_entity.id
_entity.type
_entity.pdbx_description
1 polymer ?
#
loop_
_entity_poly.entity_id
_entity_poly.type
_entity_poly.pdbx_seq_one_letter_code
_entity_poly.pdbx_strand_id
1 'polypeptide(L)'
;MSKQPRKPLKWIGSAKRDLDAMPEDVKDVFGHAIDLAQAGGKHRDAKAMSGFGSAGVLEVVEDYRSDTYRAVYTVKFAGWIYVLHCFQKKSKSGIKTPKEDLALIKVRLKAAKLDYEVWQAQQGAR
;
A
#
# COMPACT_ATOMS: atom_id res chain seq x y z
N MET A 1 11.10 -17.15 19.30
CA MET A 1 11.11 -16.40 18.01
C MET A 1 11.43 -14.95 18.33
N SER A 2 12.55 -14.41 17.86
CA SER A 2 12.86 -12.98 18.04
C SER A 2 11.84 -12.14 17.28
N LYS A 3 11.17 -11.23 17.99
CA LYS A 3 10.24 -10.26 17.38
C LYS A 3 11.10 -9.34 16.49
N GLN A 4 11.04 -9.53 15.17
CA GLN A 4 11.64 -8.59 14.23
C GLN A 4 11.05 -7.19 14.51
N PRO A 5 11.87 -6.12 14.57
CA PRO A 5 11.35 -4.79 14.78
C PRO A 5 10.42 -4.42 13.61
N ARG A 6 9.25 -3.86 13.95
CA ARG A 6 8.24 -3.50 12.96
C ARG A 6 8.78 -2.42 12.03
N LYS A 7 8.63 -2.62 10.72
CA LYS A 7 8.99 -1.61 9.71
C LYS A 7 8.09 -0.38 9.88
N PRO A 8 8.62 0.83 10.01
CA PRO A 8 7.81 2.05 9.99
C PRO A 8 7.04 2.26 8.67
N LEU A 9 5.95 3.04 8.73
CA LEU A 9 5.15 3.42 7.57
C LEU A 9 5.62 4.74 6.95
N LYS A 10 5.52 4.83 5.63
CA LYS A 10 5.50 6.09 4.89
C LYS A 10 4.24 6.17 4.02
N TRP A 11 3.51 7.26 4.16
CA TRP A 11 2.31 7.53 3.38
C TRP A 11 2.67 8.42 2.19
N ILE A 12 2.30 8.01 0.98
CA ILE A 12 2.57 8.79 -0.22
C ILE A 12 1.32 9.57 -0.65
N GLY A 13 1.49 10.86 -0.86
CA GLY A 13 0.43 11.75 -1.31
C GLY A 13 -0.75 11.74 -0.33
N SER A 14 -1.97 11.59 -0.85
CA SER A 14 -3.19 11.63 -0.05
C SER A 14 -3.56 10.32 0.63
N ALA A 15 -2.77 9.24 0.47
CA ALA A 15 -3.18 7.89 0.87
C ALA A 15 -3.69 7.76 2.32
N LYS A 16 -3.06 8.46 3.29
CA LYS A 16 -3.51 8.45 4.69
C LYS A 16 -4.88 9.13 4.85
N ARG A 17 -5.02 10.32 4.28
CA ARG A 17 -6.28 11.08 4.33
C ARG A 17 -7.41 10.31 3.66
N ASP A 18 -7.12 9.66 2.53
CA ASP A 18 -8.11 8.89 1.80
C ASP A 18 -8.54 7.64 2.58
N LEU A 19 -7.61 6.98 3.29
CA LEU A 19 -7.94 5.90 4.24
C LEU A 19 -8.81 6.40 5.40
N ASP A 20 -8.47 7.56 5.98
CA ASP A 20 -9.19 8.11 7.13
C ASP A 20 -10.64 8.47 6.81
N ALA A 21 -10.95 8.74 5.54
CA ALA A 21 -12.29 9.01 5.05
C ALA A 21 -13.13 7.74 4.76
N MET A 22 -12.56 6.54 4.92
CA MET A 22 -13.27 5.28 4.66
C MET A 22 -14.13 4.83 5.85
N PRO A 23 -15.12 3.94 5.62
CA PRO A 23 -15.86 3.27 6.69
C PRO A 23 -14.93 2.56 7.69
N GLU A 24 -15.35 2.45 8.95
CA GLU A 24 -14.52 1.85 10.01
C GLU A 24 -14.11 0.41 9.67
N ASP A 25 -15.06 -0.43 9.27
CA ASP A 25 -14.80 -1.83 8.91
C ASP A 25 -13.74 -1.97 7.79
N VAL A 26 -13.72 -1.03 6.84
CA VAL A 26 -12.73 -0.98 5.77
C VAL A 26 -11.35 -0.58 6.31
N LYS A 27 -11.31 0.41 7.22
CA LYS A 27 -10.09 0.85 7.89
C LYS A 27 -9.48 -0.26 8.74
N ASP A 28 -10.30 -1.05 9.42
CA ASP A 28 -9.85 -2.18 10.24
C ASP A 28 -9.15 -3.24 9.40
N VAL A 29 -9.75 -3.65 8.28
CA VAL A 29 -9.13 -4.64 7.38
C VAL A 29 -7.83 -4.13 6.77
N PHE A 30 -7.83 -2.89 6.25
CA PHE A 30 -6.63 -2.32 5.65
C PHE A 30 -5.54 -2.06 6.69
N GLY A 31 -5.92 -1.56 7.86
CA GLY A 31 -5.03 -1.36 9.00
C GLY A 31 -4.37 -2.66 9.43
N HIS A 32 -5.14 -3.73 9.62
CA HIS A 32 -4.61 -5.05 9.96
C HIS A 32 -3.68 -5.60 8.88
N ALA A 33 -4.00 -5.43 7.61
CA ALA A 33 -3.14 -5.90 6.53
C ALA A 33 -1.79 -5.16 6.47
N ILE A 34 -1.82 -3.83 6.68
CA ILE A 34 -0.63 -3.00 6.76
C ILE A 34 0.17 -3.34 8.03
N ASP A 35 -0.50 -3.57 9.16
CA ASP A 35 0.09 -3.99 10.43
C ASP A 35 0.91 -5.28 10.28
N LEU A 36 0.31 -6.30 9.65
CA LEU A 36 0.99 -7.55 9.33
C LEU A 36 2.21 -7.32 8.43
N ALA A 37 2.09 -6.44 7.43
CA ALA A 37 3.21 -6.11 6.54
C ALA A 37 4.37 -5.45 7.29
N GLN A 38 4.09 -4.56 8.26
CA GLN A 38 5.11 -3.97 9.12
C GLN A 38 5.84 -5.02 9.96
N ALA A 39 5.12 -6.05 10.43
CA ALA A 39 5.70 -7.18 11.17
C ALA A 39 6.42 -8.20 10.27
N GLY A 40 6.52 -7.96 8.96
CA GLY A 40 7.12 -8.89 7.98
C GLY A 40 6.20 -10.04 7.57
N GLY A 41 4.96 -10.04 8.03
CA GLY A 41 3.91 -10.95 7.61
C GLY A 41 3.19 -10.46 6.35
N LYS A 42 2.14 -11.19 5.97
CA LYS A 42 1.29 -10.87 4.82
C LYS A 42 -0.15 -11.24 5.14
N HIS A 43 -1.06 -10.29 4.95
CA HIS A 43 -2.50 -10.57 5.07
C HIS A 43 -2.95 -11.63 4.06
N ARG A 44 -3.90 -12.49 4.42
CA ARG A 44 -4.34 -13.58 3.52
C ARG A 44 -4.84 -13.06 2.17
N ASP A 45 -5.54 -11.92 2.20
CA ASP A 45 -6.15 -11.30 1.02
C ASP A 45 -5.21 -10.33 0.28
N ALA A 46 -3.99 -10.13 0.79
CA ALA A 46 -3.00 -9.32 0.10
C ALA A 46 -2.51 -10.06 -1.15
N LYS A 47 -2.70 -9.46 -2.32
CA LYS A 47 -2.31 -10.03 -3.61
C LYS A 47 -1.35 -9.11 -4.35
N ALA A 48 -0.43 -9.71 -5.10
CA ALA A 48 0.49 -8.96 -5.93
C ALA A 48 -0.26 -8.32 -7.09
N MET A 49 -0.05 -7.02 -7.31
CA MET A 49 -0.67 -6.29 -8.40
C MET A 49 0.15 -6.48 -9.68
N SER A 50 -0.50 -6.92 -10.76
CA SER A 50 0.16 -7.10 -12.06
C SER A 50 0.52 -5.76 -12.71
N GLY A 51 1.51 -5.77 -13.61
CA GLY A 51 1.95 -4.56 -14.32
C GLY A 51 2.91 -3.63 -13.55
N PHE A 52 3.33 -4.03 -12.34
CA PHE A 52 4.33 -3.32 -11.53
C PHE A 52 5.70 -4.04 -11.49
N GLY A 53 5.89 -5.09 -12.29
CA GLY A 53 7.14 -5.83 -12.40
C GLY A 53 7.66 -6.33 -11.05
N SER A 54 8.98 -6.21 -10.83
CA SER A 54 9.62 -6.60 -9.57
C SER A 54 9.38 -5.61 -8.42
N ALA A 55 8.49 -4.62 -8.57
CA ALA A 55 8.27 -3.58 -7.56
C ALA A 55 7.56 -4.05 -6.28
N GLY A 56 7.05 -5.29 -6.26
CA GLY A 56 6.47 -5.90 -5.06
C GLY A 56 5.27 -5.11 -4.53
N VAL A 57 4.44 -4.57 -5.43
CA VAL A 57 3.22 -3.83 -5.08
C VAL A 57 2.13 -4.84 -4.72
N LEU A 58 1.60 -4.69 -3.52
CA LEU A 58 0.51 -5.49 -2.98
C LEU A 58 -0.77 -4.66 -2.93
N GLU A 59 -1.90 -5.30 -3.16
CA GLU A 59 -3.22 -4.74 -2.88
C GLU A 59 -4.01 -5.64 -1.94
N VAL A 60 -4.84 -5.00 -1.13
CA VAL A 60 -5.91 -5.62 -0.34
C VAL A 60 -7.22 -4.99 -0.81
N VAL A 61 -8.23 -5.82 -0.96
CA VAL A 61 -9.56 -5.42 -1.43
C VAL A 61 -10.55 -5.71 -0.30
N GLU A 62 -11.42 -4.76 -0.02
CA GLU A 62 -12.50 -4.93 0.97
C GLU A 62 -13.80 -4.39 0.37
N ASP A 63 -14.88 -5.17 0.49
CA ASP A 63 -16.19 -4.76 0.01
C ASP A 63 -17.03 -4.29 1.19
N TYR A 64 -17.59 -3.08 1.08
CA TYR A 64 -18.47 -2.52 2.09
C TYR A 64 -19.77 -2.05 1.44
N ARG A 65 -20.87 -2.69 1.85
CA ARG A 65 -22.21 -2.50 1.26
C ARG A 65 -22.20 -2.77 -0.25
N SER A 66 -22.25 -1.71 -1.07
CA SER A 66 -22.31 -1.79 -2.53
C SER A 66 -21.04 -1.27 -3.21
N ASP A 67 -20.00 -1.03 -2.41
CA ASP A 67 -18.79 -0.35 -2.81
C ASP A 67 -17.57 -1.21 -2.51
N THR A 68 -16.61 -1.22 -3.43
CA THR A 68 -15.35 -1.95 -3.30
C THR A 68 -14.22 -0.97 -3.01
N TYR A 69 -13.50 -1.17 -1.94
CA TYR A 69 -12.35 -0.38 -1.54
C TYR A 69 -11.05 -1.14 -1.79
N ARG A 70 -9.96 -0.42 -1.99
CA ARG A 70 -8.63 -1.00 -2.12
C ARG A 70 -7.58 -0.18 -1.39
N ALA A 71 -6.66 -0.87 -0.71
CA ALA A 71 -5.42 -0.33 -0.21
C ALA A 71 -4.24 -0.93 -0.97
N VAL A 72 -3.29 -0.09 -1.37
CA VAL A 72 -2.15 -0.45 -2.20
C VAL A 72 -0.88 -0.01 -1.51
N TYR A 73 0.06 -0.93 -1.32
CA TYR A 73 1.32 -0.68 -0.63
C TYR A 73 2.47 -1.48 -1.24
N THR A 74 3.71 -1.11 -0.94
CA THR A 74 4.90 -1.89 -1.33
C THR A 74 5.78 -2.20 -0.12
N VAL A 75 6.31 -3.42 -0.12
CA VAL A 75 7.22 -3.97 0.88
C VAL A 75 8.66 -4.10 0.36
N LYS A 76 8.91 -3.67 -0.89
CA LYS A 76 10.19 -3.88 -1.59
C LYS A 76 11.35 -3.08 -0.97
N PHE A 77 11.05 -1.91 -0.44
CA PHE A 77 12.05 -1.01 0.12
C PHE A 77 12.40 -1.46 1.54
N ALA A 78 13.65 -1.84 1.77
CA ALA A 78 14.07 -2.37 3.06
C ALA A 78 13.88 -1.32 4.16
N GLY A 79 13.44 -1.74 5.36
CA GLY A 79 13.22 -0.83 6.49
C GLY A 79 11.93 -0.02 6.48
N TRP A 80 11.15 0.02 5.39
CA TRP A 80 9.91 0.81 5.31
C TRP A 80 8.77 0.05 4.64
N ILE A 81 7.53 0.38 5.01
CA ILE A 81 6.33 0.05 4.23
C ILE A 81 5.78 1.35 3.64
N TYR A 82 5.65 1.40 2.33
CA TYR A 82 5.07 2.57 1.65
C TYR A 82 3.63 2.29 1.28
N VAL A 83 2.71 3.05 1.86
CA VAL A 83 1.29 3.02 1.46
C VAL A 83 1.10 4.01 0.33
N LEU A 84 0.78 3.49 -0.85
CA LEU A 84 0.76 4.22 -2.10
C LEU A 84 -0.63 4.81 -2.37
N HIS A 85 -1.71 4.08 -2.15
CA HIS A 85 -3.05 4.56 -2.47
C HIS A 85 -4.11 3.81 -1.67
N CYS A 86 -5.14 4.53 -1.23
CA CYS A 86 -6.33 3.99 -0.62
C CYS A 86 -7.52 4.63 -1.35
N PHE A 87 -8.39 3.83 -1.97
CA PHE A 87 -9.48 4.38 -2.77
C PHE A 87 -10.71 3.46 -2.82
N GLN A 88 -11.87 4.08 -3.04
CA GLN A 88 -13.08 3.39 -3.47
C GLN A 88 -13.06 3.24 -4.99
N LYS A 89 -13.27 2.02 -5.49
CA LYS A 89 -13.45 1.76 -6.91
C LYS A 89 -14.79 2.36 -7.35
N LYS A 90 -14.76 3.36 -8.22
CA LYS A 90 -15.96 4.06 -8.70
C LYS A 90 -16.90 3.21 -9.56
N SER A 91 -16.36 2.26 -10.33
CA SER A 91 -17.19 1.34 -11.13
C SER A 91 -17.59 0.12 -10.31
N LYS A 92 -18.88 -0.19 -10.24
CA LYS A 92 -19.41 -1.43 -9.64
C LYS A 92 -19.25 -2.65 -10.55
N SER A 93 -18.89 -2.45 -11.83
CA SER A 93 -18.66 -3.52 -12.79
C SER A 93 -17.17 -3.73 -13.10
N GLY A 94 -16.80 -4.99 -13.32
CA GLY A 94 -15.44 -5.41 -13.70
C GLY A 94 -14.44 -5.58 -12.54
N ILE A 95 -13.48 -6.49 -12.70
CA ILE A 95 -12.47 -6.81 -11.67
C ILE A 95 -11.27 -5.85 -11.72
N LYS A 96 -11.06 -5.19 -12.87
CA LYS A 96 -9.87 -4.38 -13.13
C LYS A 96 -9.90 -3.04 -12.38
N THR A 97 -8.74 -2.66 -11.84
CA THR A 97 -8.49 -1.32 -11.30
C THR A 97 -8.62 -0.27 -12.42
N PRO A 98 -9.30 0.87 -12.20
CA PRO A 98 -9.39 1.94 -13.19
C PRO A 98 -8.01 2.43 -13.64
N LYS A 99 -7.91 2.87 -14.91
CA LYS A 99 -6.64 3.34 -15.50
C LYS A 99 -6.05 4.53 -14.75
N GLU A 100 -6.90 5.42 -14.24
CA GLU A 100 -6.50 6.60 -13.46
C GLU A 100 -5.82 6.20 -12.14
N ASP A 101 -6.42 5.26 -11.39
CA ASP A 101 -5.81 4.73 -10.16
C ASP A 101 -4.49 4.01 -10.46
N LEU A 102 -4.42 3.22 -11.53
CA LEU A 102 -3.17 2.58 -11.96
C LEU A 102 -2.08 3.61 -12.30
N ALA A 103 -2.43 4.70 -12.97
CA ALA A 103 -1.50 5.78 -13.29
C ALA A 103 -1.01 6.47 -12.00
N LEU A 104 -1.92 6.76 -11.07
CA LEU A 104 -1.59 7.38 -9.80
C LEU A 104 -0.68 6.49 -8.95
N ILE A 105 -0.96 5.18 -8.86
CA ILE A 105 -0.10 4.23 -8.15
C ILE A 105 1.31 4.21 -8.76
N LYS A 106 1.45 4.26 -10.10
CA LYS A 106 2.76 4.33 -10.75
C LYS A 106 3.53 5.61 -10.39
N VAL A 107 2.86 6.76 -10.37
CA VAL A 107 3.47 8.03 -9.97
C VAL A 107 3.93 7.98 -8.52
N ARG A 108 3.06 7.49 -7.62
CA ARG A 108 3.36 7.39 -6.19
C ARG A 108 4.44 6.36 -5.87
N LEU A 109 4.52 5.27 -6.64
CA LEU A 109 5.61 4.29 -6.53
C LEU A 109 6.96 4.90 -6.92
N LYS A 110 7.01 5.76 -7.95
CA LYS A 110 8.23 6.50 -8.29
C LYS A 110 8.65 7.44 -7.16
N ALA A 111 7.69 8.15 -6.55
CA ALA A 111 7.97 9.00 -5.39
C ALA A 111 8.51 8.21 -4.19
N ALA A 112 7.90 7.05 -3.89
CA ALA A 112 8.39 6.14 -2.85
C ALA A 112 9.82 5.65 -3.13
N LYS A 113 10.13 5.32 -4.39
CA LYS A 113 11.48 4.91 -4.80
C LYS A 113 12.50 6.03 -4.57
N LEU A 114 12.19 7.26 -4.97
CA LEU A 114 13.09 8.40 -4.79
C LEU A 114 13.35 8.70 -3.31
N ASP A 115 12.30 8.73 -2.49
CA ASP A 115 12.43 8.92 -1.04
C ASP A 115 13.28 7.80 -0.40
N TYR A 116 13.12 6.56 -0.85
CA TYR A 116 13.95 5.44 -0.39
C TYR A 116 15.42 5.57 -0.80
N GLU A 117 15.71 5.98 -2.04
CA GLU A 117 17.08 6.18 -2.53
C GLU A 117 17.80 7.30 -1.75
N VAL A 118 17.10 8.39 -1.45
CA VAL A 118 17.62 9.46 -0.59
C VAL A 118 17.93 8.93 0.82
N TRP A 119 17.00 8.16 1.41
CA TRP A 119 17.22 7.54 2.73
C TRP A 119 18.42 6.58 2.71
N GLN A 120 18.54 5.73 1.69
CA GLN A 120 19.68 4.80 1.56
C GLN A 120 21.01 5.53 1.42
N ALA A 121 21.07 6.59 0.61
CA ALA A 121 22.28 7.40 0.47
C ALA A 121 22.72 8.02 1.80
N GLN A 122 21.76 8.44 2.63
CA GLN A 122 22.03 8.97 3.98
C GLN A 122 22.49 7.90 4.97
N GLN A 123 22.06 6.65 4.82
CA GLN A 123 22.53 5.53 5.64
C GLN A 123 23.94 5.08 5.25
N GLY A 124 24.27 5.06 3.95
CA GLY A 124 25.61 4.67 3.47
C GLY A 124 26.70 5.74 3.64
N ALA A 125 26.31 6.96 4.02
CA ALA A 125 27.24 8.04 4.36
C ALA A 125 27.61 8.07 5.87
N ARG A 126 27.12 7.10 6.65
CA ARG A 126 27.47 6.87 8.06
C ARG A 126 28.27 5.59 8.20
#